data_AF-A0A0Q6EHI6-F1
#
_entry.id   AF-A0A0Q6EHI6-F1
#
_cell.length_a   1.000
_cell.length_b   1.000
_cell.length_c   1.000
_cell.angle_alpha   90.00
_cell.angle_beta   90.00
_cell.angle_gamma   90.00
#
_symmetry.space_group_name_H-M   'P 1'
#
loop_
_entity.id
_entity.type
_entity.pdbx_description
1 polymer ?
#
loop_
_entity_poly.entity_id
_entity_poly.type
_entity_poly.pdbx_seq_one_letter_code
_entity_poly.pdbx_strand_id
1 'polypeptide(L)'
;MLHITPEFATYLRQELGKDRARKARRAAVSAKVKYRKLNTKRFIHLVGQAKVILAAGDPTVFAFEGASRHGLRIGLIERGWAWKDADSCAAEIVAAALKELGATRPSWADGQPDFVSSVGTLRTFCAHCNGRIPPDRKTHAGNPVKYCSFECGQYAYRKKASEFGEQVSLAEYLTRCAERSAKTLEERARNCEQCNKRFLSSRLDARFCSTSCVSESQRRSWEVSCVGCGKTFTARPGTKNPKYCSLDCYTATARSDREVSCGVCRAIFRPRFSEKRGLSKFCSTACSASARAGLREARPVLSCKTCGQTFQPDFPSQKRSFCSVACNPYASKADKAKAASAFNCEACS
;
A
#
# COMPACT_ATOMS: atom_id res chain seq x y z
N MET A 1 34.51 -15.85 -10.43
CA MET A 1 33.84 -16.44 -9.26
C MET A 1 34.92 -17.07 -8.40
N LEU A 2 35.10 -16.61 -7.16
CA LEU A 2 36.01 -17.29 -6.24
C LEU A 2 35.35 -18.61 -5.83
N HIS A 3 35.87 -19.72 -6.35
CA HIS A 3 35.40 -21.03 -5.94
C HIS A 3 35.85 -21.26 -4.49
N ILE A 4 34.92 -21.18 -3.55
CA ILE A 4 35.16 -21.61 -2.18
C ILE A 4 35.38 -23.12 -2.23
N THR A 5 36.62 -23.54 -2.03
CA THR A 5 36.95 -24.96 -1.95
C THR A 5 36.28 -25.57 -0.70
N PRO A 6 35.91 -26.85 -0.72
CA PRO A 6 35.35 -27.54 0.44
C PRO A 6 36.23 -27.44 1.70
N GLU A 7 37.55 -27.39 1.50
CA GLU A 7 38.56 -27.20 2.55
C GLU A 7 38.42 -25.82 3.21
N PHE A 8 38.32 -24.76 2.39
CA PHE A 8 38.14 -23.40 2.90
C PHE A 8 36.82 -23.22 3.64
N ALA A 9 35.74 -23.83 3.16
CA ALA A 9 34.45 -23.85 3.86
C ALA A 9 34.55 -24.52 5.24
N THR A 10 35.33 -25.59 5.35
CA THR A 10 35.55 -26.32 6.62
C THR A 10 36.36 -25.46 7.59
N TYR A 11 37.42 -24.80 7.12
CA TYR A 11 38.19 -23.84 7.90
C TYR A 11 37.33 -22.71 8.46
N LEU A 12 36.48 -22.09 7.64
CA LEU A 12 35.57 -21.02 8.08
C LEU A 12 34.60 -21.49 9.18
N ARG A 13 34.07 -22.72 9.09
CA ARG A 13 33.21 -23.27 10.15
C ARG A 13 33.97 -23.45 11.46
N GLN A 14 35.22 -23.91 11.40
CA GLN A 14 36.06 -24.07 12.59
C GLN A 14 36.37 -22.72 13.24
N GLU A 15 36.75 -21.70 12.47
CA GLU A 15 37.00 -20.36 13.00
C GLU A 15 35.74 -19.71 13.59
N LEU A 16 34.60 -19.82 12.92
CA LEU A 16 33.32 -19.37 13.48
C LEU A 16 32.96 -20.11 14.78
N GLY A 17 33.28 -21.40 14.87
CA GLY A 17 33.12 -22.19 16.10
C GLY A 17 34.01 -21.69 17.24
N LYS A 18 35.29 -21.44 16.97
CA LYS A 18 36.24 -20.87 17.95
C LYS A 18 35.79 -19.49 18.44
N ASP A 19 35.33 -18.64 17.55
CA ASP A 19 34.83 -17.31 17.91
C ASP A 19 33.56 -17.36 18.75
N ARG A 20 32.63 -18.26 18.43
CA ARG A 20 31.45 -18.52 19.29
C ARG A 20 31.87 -19.00 20.67
N ALA A 21 32.82 -19.93 20.76
CA ALA A 21 33.33 -20.43 22.04
C ALA A 21 34.04 -19.34 22.86
N ARG A 22 34.85 -18.47 22.23
CA ARG A 22 35.49 -17.31 22.88
C ARG A 22 34.45 -16.32 23.39
N LYS A 23 33.43 -15.99 22.59
CA LYS A 23 32.32 -15.12 23.00
C LYS A 23 31.53 -15.72 24.18
N ALA A 24 31.23 -17.02 24.13
CA ALA A 24 30.55 -17.72 25.21
C ALA A 24 31.37 -17.71 26.50
N ARG A 25 32.69 -17.94 26.43
CA ARG A 25 33.59 -17.84 27.60
C ARG A 25 33.62 -16.42 28.18
N ARG A 26 33.75 -15.39 27.35
CA ARG A 26 33.70 -13.98 27.79
C ARG A 26 32.37 -13.65 28.46
N ALA A 27 31.26 -14.10 27.89
CA ALA A 27 29.92 -13.92 28.46
C ALA A 27 29.79 -14.64 29.82
N ALA A 28 30.27 -15.88 29.92
CA ALA A 28 30.24 -16.65 31.17
C ALA A 28 31.10 -16.03 32.27
N VAL A 29 32.28 -15.49 31.93
CA VAL A 29 33.13 -14.74 32.88
C VAL A 29 32.43 -13.45 33.30
N SER A 30 31.86 -12.70 32.36
CA SER A 30 31.14 -11.47 32.66
C SER A 30 29.89 -11.70 33.52
N ALA A 31 29.21 -12.85 33.38
CA ALA A 31 28.03 -13.21 34.17
C ALA A 31 28.35 -13.53 35.64
N LYS A 32 29.59 -13.92 35.95
CA LYS A 32 30.01 -14.27 37.32
C LYS A 32 30.45 -13.07 38.16
N VAL A 33 30.67 -11.91 37.55
CA VAL A 33 31.09 -10.71 38.28
C VAL A 33 29.91 -10.16 39.07
N LYS A 34 29.89 -10.41 40.39
CA LYS A 34 28.92 -9.83 41.31
C LYS A 34 29.30 -8.38 41.56
N TYR A 35 28.50 -7.46 41.02
CA TYR A 35 28.68 -6.03 41.29
C TYR A 35 28.36 -5.70 42.75
N ARG A 36 29.11 -4.76 43.32
CA ARG A 36 28.81 -4.22 44.65
C ARG A 36 27.39 -3.61 44.63
N LYS A 37 26.56 -3.91 45.63
CA LYS A 37 25.20 -3.37 45.76
C LYS A 37 25.12 -2.34 46.87
N LEU A 38 24.31 -1.31 46.65
CA LEU A 38 23.96 -0.31 47.66
C LEU A 38 23.05 -0.93 48.72
N ASN A 39 23.10 -0.39 49.94
CA ASN A 39 22.09 -0.71 50.96
C ASN A 39 20.70 -0.28 50.46
N THR A 40 19.68 -1.12 50.68
CA THR A 40 18.30 -0.90 50.23
C THR A 40 17.76 0.48 50.59
N LYS A 41 17.97 0.96 51.83
CA LYS A 41 17.47 2.29 52.26
C LYS A 41 18.11 3.42 51.45
N ARG A 42 19.42 3.31 51.22
CA ARG A 42 20.18 4.31 50.44
C ARG A 42 19.83 4.26 48.96
N PHE A 43 19.60 3.06 48.42
CA PHE A 43 19.12 2.89 47.05
C PHE A 43 17.77 3.59 46.86
N ILE A 44 16.78 3.33 47.73
CA ILE A 44 15.45 3.97 47.67
C ILE A 44 15.57 5.49 47.76
N HIS A 45 16.42 6.01 48.64
CA HIS A 45 16.63 7.46 48.77
C HIS A 45 17.18 8.10 47.48
N LEU A 46 18.20 7.48 46.88
CA LEU A 46 18.78 7.97 45.62
C LEU A 46 17.82 7.84 44.44
N VAL A 47 16.97 6.81 44.41
CA VAL A 47 15.88 6.67 43.43
C VAL A 47 14.91 7.84 43.56
N GLY A 48 14.50 8.18 44.79
CA GLY A 48 13.64 9.33 45.04
C GLY A 48 14.23 10.66 44.57
N GLN A 49 15.53 10.89 44.80
CA GLN A 49 16.22 12.09 44.30
C GLN A 49 16.33 12.12 42.78
N ALA A 50 16.73 11.01 42.16
CA ALA A 50 16.81 10.90 40.70
C ALA A 50 15.44 11.12 40.04
N LYS A 51 14.37 10.61 40.64
CA LYS A 51 12.99 10.78 40.17
C LYS A 51 12.58 12.23 40.06
N VAL A 52 12.91 13.06 41.06
CA VAL A 52 12.60 14.51 41.05
C VAL A 52 13.32 15.20 39.89
N ILE A 53 14.60 14.89 39.66
CA ILE A 53 15.39 15.46 38.55
C ILE A 53 14.83 15.04 37.19
N LEU A 54 14.54 13.75 37.02
CA LEU A 54 14.02 13.21 35.75
C LEU A 54 12.61 13.72 35.43
N ALA A 55 11.77 13.93 36.44
CA ALA A 55 10.43 14.49 36.27
C ALA A 55 10.44 15.93 35.75
N ALA A 56 11.53 16.68 35.97
CA ALA A 56 11.71 18.03 35.45
C ALA A 56 12.19 18.07 33.98
N GLY A 57 12.44 16.91 33.36
CA GLY A 57 12.91 16.82 31.98
C GLY A 57 11.86 17.23 30.93
N ASP A 58 12.19 18.24 30.13
CA ASP A 58 11.39 18.74 29.00
C ASP A 58 12.25 18.67 27.71
N PRO A 59 11.77 18.15 26.56
CA PRO A 59 10.42 17.63 26.26
C PRO A 59 10.11 16.22 26.78
N THR A 60 11.07 15.54 27.40
CA THR A 60 10.88 14.16 27.85
C THR A 60 11.54 13.91 29.19
N VAL A 61 10.99 12.98 29.96
CA VAL A 61 11.57 12.49 31.23
C VAL A 61 12.96 11.85 31.06
N PHE A 62 13.39 11.56 29.83
CA PHE A 62 14.73 11.06 29.51
C PHE A 62 15.76 12.17 29.32
N ALA A 63 15.36 13.45 29.25
CA ALA A 63 16.25 14.58 28.96
C ALA A 63 17.46 14.64 29.91
N PHE A 64 17.26 14.33 31.19
CA PHE A 64 18.31 14.35 32.22
C PHE A 64 18.85 12.97 32.58
N GLU A 65 18.58 11.92 31.79
CA GLU A 65 19.02 10.55 32.11
C GLU A 65 20.55 10.45 32.20
N GLY A 66 21.25 10.95 31.18
CA GLY A 66 22.70 10.90 31.10
C GLY A 66 23.38 11.69 32.23
N ALA A 67 22.89 12.91 32.50
CA ALA A 67 23.39 13.78 33.56
C ALA A 67 23.17 13.16 34.96
N SER A 68 21.98 12.62 35.21
CA SER A 68 21.64 11.95 36.48
C SER A 68 22.52 10.73 36.73
N ARG A 69 22.70 9.87 35.72
CA ARG A 69 23.60 8.71 35.81
C ARG A 69 25.04 9.13 36.06
N HIS A 70 25.51 10.16 35.36
CA HIS A 70 26.86 10.67 35.51
C HIS A 70 27.13 11.20 36.92
N GLY A 71 26.24 12.04 37.47
CA GLY A 71 26.36 12.59 38.81
C GLY A 71 26.33 11.50 39.90
N LEU A 72 25.40 10.54 39.80
CA LEU A 72 25.35 9.39 40.71
C LEU A 72 26.64 8.56 40.66
N ARG A 73 27.17 8.31 39.46
CA ARG A 73 28.41 7.56 39.27
C ARG A 73 29.60 8.28 39.90
N ILE A 74 29.77 9.58 39.65
CA ILE A 74 30.84 10.38 40.28
C ILE A 74 30.74 10.29 41.80
N GLY A 75 29.56 10.54 42.36
CA GLY A 75 29.37 10.49 43.81
C GLY A 75 29.56 9.10 44.43
N LEU A 76 29.46 8.01 43.66
CA LEU A 76 29.82 6.67 44.12
C LEU A 76 31.34 6.44 44.04
N ILE A 77 31.99 6.86 42.96
CA ILE A 77 33.45 6.76 42.79
C ILE A 77 34.19 7.53 43.88
N GLU A 78 33.75 8.75 44.21
CA GLU A 78 34.30 9.56 45.31
C GLU A 78 34.21 8.86 46.68
N ARG A 79 33.30 7.89 46.81
CA ARG A 79 33.13 7.06 48.02
C ARG A 79 33.86 5.72 47.92
N GLY A 80 34.83 5.63 47.01
CA GLY A 80 35.70 4.47 46.84
C GLY A 80 35.07 3.29 46.07
N TRP A 81 34.07 3.55 45.22
CA TRP A 81 33.53 2.50 44.35
C TRP A 81 34.38 2.34 43.10
N ALA A 82 34.60 1.10 42.67
CA ALA A 82 35.19 0.83 41.37
C ALA A 82 34.28 1.38 40.27
N TRP A 83 34.87 1.93 39.20
CA TRP A 83 34.12 2.59 38.13
C TRP A 83 32.97 1.72 37.57
N LYS A 84 33.24 0.42 37.36
CA LYS A 84 32.26 -0.52 36.79
C LYS A 84 31.08 -0.79 37.75
N ASP A 85 31.34 -0.87 39.06
CA ASP A 85 30.29 -1.03 40.07
C ASP A 85 29.45 0.24 40.21
N ALA A 86 30.12 1.40 40.24
CA ALA A 86 29.47 2.70 40.32
C ALA A 86 28.56 2.97 39.12
N ASP A 87 29.03 2.67 37.89
CA ASP A 87 28.26 2.85 36.67
C ASP A 87 27.05 1.92 36.58
N SER A 88 27.22 0.64 36.93
CA SER A 88 26.11 -0.33 37.00
C SER A 88 25.07 0.10 38.04
N CYS A 89 25.49 0.50 39.24
CA CYS A 89 24.56 0.89 40.30
C CYS A 89 23.86 2.22 39.98
N ALA A 90 24.56 3.20 39.39
CA ALA A 90 23.94 4.43 38.90
C ALA A 90 22.89 4.15 37.80
N ALA A 91 23.18 3.22 36.88
CA ALA A 91 22.22 2.79 35.86
C ALA A 91 20.97 2.14 36.49
N GLU A 92 21.14 1.28 37.49
CA GLU A 92 20.03 0.65 38.23
C GLU A 92 19.15 1.69 38.94
N ILE A 93 19.75 2.69 39.60
CA ILE A 93 19.01 3.78 40.28
C ILE A 93 18.18 4.57 39.27
N VAL A 94 18.78 5.01 38.16
CA VAL A 94 18.09 5.79 37.13
C VAL A 94 16.98 4.97 36.47
N ALA A 95 17.23 3.69 36.18
CA ALA A 95 16.22 2.79 35.62
C ALA A 95 15.03 2.58 36.57
N ALA A 96 15.28 2.42 37.88
CA ALA A 96 14.23 2.32 38.88
C ALA A 96 13.41 3.63 38.98
N ALA A 97 14.08 4.79 38.96
CA ALA A 97 13.41 6.09 38.99
C ALA A 97 12.52 6.31 37.75
N LEU A 98 13.02 5.98 36.55
CA LEU A 98 12.23 6.03 35.30
C LEU A 98 11.03 5.08 35.35
N LYS A 99 11.21 3.86 35.89
CA LYS A 99 10.13 2.90 36.07
C LYS A 99 9.04 3.43 37.01
N GLU A 100 9.41 4.09 38.09
CA GLU A 100 8.45 4.73 39.01
C GLU A 100 7.71 5.92 38.40
N LEU A 101 8.29 6.58 37.38
CA LEU A 101 7.61 7.62 36.60
C LEU A 101 6.68 7.04 35.52
N GLY A 102 6.61 5.71 35.38
CA GLY A 102 5.85 5.05 34.31
C GLY A 102 6.48 5.26 32.93
N ALA A 103 7.75 5.67 32.85
CA ALA A 103 8.42 5.92 31.59
C ALA A 103 8.65 4.59 30.85
N THR A 104 8.13 4.49 29.63
CA THR A 104 8.41 3.37 28.74
C THR A 104 9.55 3.75 27.80
N ARG A 105 10.65 3.02 27.86
CA ARG A 105 11.80 3.27 26.97
C ARG A 105 11.40 2.91 25.53
N PRO A 106 11.57 3.80 24.54
CA PRO A 106 11.32 3.47 23.15
C PRO A 106 12.15 2.26 22.75
N SER A 107 11.63 1.42 21.86
CA SER A 107 12.44 0.35 21.30
C SER A 107 13.61 0.97 20.50
N TRP A 108 14.69 0.19 20.29
CA TRP A 108 15.80 0.67 19.46
C TRP A 108 15.33 1.09 18.06
N ALA A 109 14.31 0.41 17.52
CA ALA A 109 13.68 0.76 16.27
C ALA A 109 12.99 2.13 16.35
N ASP A 110 12.29 2.42 17.45
CA ASP A 110 11.59 3.70 17.67
C ASP A 110 12.56 4.87 17.83
N GLY A 111 13.75 4.60 18.37
CA GLY A 111 14.83 5.57 18.49
C GLY A 111 15.59 5.82 17.18
N GLN A 112 15.27 5.12 16.08
CA GLN A 112 15.93 5.36 14.80
C GLN A 112 15.39 6.66 14.15
N PRO A 113 16.26 7.42 13.46
CA PRO A 113 15.83 8.56 12.65
C PRO A 113 14.75 8.19 11.61
N ASP A 114 14.73 6.92 11.20
CA ASP A 114 13.79 6.39 10.22
C ASP A 114 12.38 6.18 10.81
N PHE A 115 12.25 5.90 12.11
CA PHE A 115 10.96 5.78 12.78
C PHE A 115 10.26 7.14 12.93
N VAL A 116 11.02 8.20 13.21
CA VAL A 116 10.52 9.58 13.17
C VAL A 116 10.07 9.97 11.75
N SER A 117 10.63 9.31 10.73
CA SER A 117 10.33 9.56 9.31
C SER A 117 9.15 8.73 8.78
N SER A 118 8.81 7.59 9.39
CA SER A 118 7.76 6.69 8.92
C SER A 118 6.35 7.13 9.33
N VAL A 119 6.20 7.99 10.33
CA VAL A 119 4.90 8.53 10.80
C VAL A 119 4.33 9.61 9.84
N GLY A 120 4.79 9.67 8.59
CA GLY A 120 4.29 10.64 7.60
C GLY A 120 4.71 12.09 7.88
N THR A 121 5.61 12.31 8.83
CA THR A 121 6.22 13.62 9.08
C THR A 121 7.03 14.01 7.86
N LEU A 122 6.44 14.88 7.03
CA LEU A 122 7.10 15.47 5.87
C LEU A 122 8.40 16.13 6.34
N ARG A 123 9.55 15.57 5.94
CA ARG A 123 10.83 16.23 6.16
C ARG A 123 10.81 17.55 5.41
N THR A 124 10.90 18.64 6.16
CA THR A 124 10.97 20.01 5.63
C THR A 124 12.41 20.42 5.31
N PHE A 125 13.40 19.70 5.85
CA PHE A 125 14.82 20.01 5.71
C PHE A 125 15.63 18.80 5.23
N CYS A 126 16.66 19.09 4.42
CA CYS A 126 17.58 18.15 3.81
C CYS A 126 18.44 17.46 4.87
N ALA A 127 18.52 16.13 4.84
CA ALA A 127 19.33 15.37 5.79
C ALA A 127 20.84 15.63 5.69
N HIS A 128 21.31 16.27 4.62
CA HIS A 128 22.72 16.54 4.38
C HIS A 128 23.13 17.98 4.71
N CYS A 129 22.53 18.96 4.04
CA CYS A 129 22.90 20.37 4.18
C CYS A 129 21.97 21.15 5.13
N ASN A 130 20.93 20.50 5.68
CA ASN A 130 19.86 21.13 6.45
C ASN A 130 19.07 22.22 5.71
N GLY A 131 19.27 22.38 4.39
CA GLY A 131 18.50 23.30 3.55
C GLY A 131 17.06 22.86 3.37
N ARG A 132 16.15 23.80 3.11
CA ARG A 132 14.71 23.52 2.96
C ARG A 132 14.46 22.65 1.73
N ILE A 133 13.65 21.59 1.88
CA ILE A 133 13.29 20.72 0.76
C ILE A 133 12.19 21.43 -0.06
N PRO A 134 12.38 21.57 -1.39
CA PRO A 134 11.39 22.19 -2.26
C PRO A 134 10.02 21.47 -2.15
N PRO A 135 8.89 22.21 -2.06
CA PRO A 135 7.58 21.63 -1.82
C PRO A 135 7.04 20.78 -2.97
N ASP A 136 7.58 20.95 -4.18
CA ASP A 136 7.34 20.14 -5.37
C ASP A 136 8.04 18.77 -5.30
N ARG A 137 9.12 18.65 -4.51
CA ARG A 137 9.90 17.42 -4.33
C ARG A 137 9.49 16.59 -3.11
N LYS A 138 8.30 16.77 -2.56
CA LYS A 138 7.90 16.11 -1.30
C LYS A 138 7.97 14.59 -1.36
N THR A 139 7.70 13.95 -2.49
CA THR A 139 7.72 12.48 -2.61
C THR A 139 8.37 12.00 -3.91
N HIS A 140 9.16 10.93 -3.83
CA HIS A 140 9.65 10.17 -4.97
C HIS A 140 9.17 8.72 -4.86
N ALA A 141 8.37 8.26 -5.84
CA ALA A 141 7.75 6.93 -5.84
C ALA A 141 6.94 6.64 -4.55
N GLY A 142 6.21 7.64 -4.05
CA GLY A 142 5.39 7.53 -2.83
C GLY A 142 6.15 7.67 -1.50
N ASN A 143 7.49 7.79 -1.53
CA ASN A 143 8.30 7.97 -0.32
C ASN A 143 8.72 9.42 -0.13
N PRO A 144 8.71 9.97 1.11
CA PRO A 144 9.18 11.33 1.37
C PRO A 144 10.65 11.50 0.99
N VAL A 145 10.96 12.57 0.27
CA VAL A 145 12.34 12.80 -0.21
C VAL A 145 13.21 13.27 0.95
N LYS A 146 14.40 12.66 1.09
CA LYS A 146 15.33 12.90 2.20
C LYS A 146 16.28 14.08 1.97
N TYR A 147 16.50 14.46 0.72
CA TYR A 147 17.52 15.44 0.31
C TYR A 147 16.91 16.53 -0.57
N CYS A 148 17.35 17.79 -0.40
CA CYS A 148 16.85 18.90 -1.21
C CYS A 148 17.23 18.76 -2.70
N SER A 149 18.37 18.12 -2.99
CA SER A 149 18.89 17.95 -4.35
C SER A 149 19.47 16.54 -4.57
N PHE A 150 19.69 16.16 -5.83
CA PHE A 150 20.31 14.88 -6.17
C PHE A 150 21.77 14.84 -5.71
N GLU A 151 22.47 15.96 -5.82
CA GLU A 151 23.85 16.18 -5.40
C GLU A 151 24.00 16.01 -3.89
N CYS A 152 23.08 16.57 -3.09
CA CYS A 152 23.05 16.35 -1.63
C CYS A 152 22.86 14.88 -1.27
N GLY A 153 22.02 14.16 -2.03
CA GLY A 153 21.86 12.72 -1.90
C GLY A 153 23.15 11.97 -2.19
N GLN A 154 23.79 12.25 -3.33
CA GLN A 154 25.07 11.64 -3.69
C GLN A 154 26.17 11.92 -2.66
N TYR A 155 26.30 13.16 -2.20
CA TYR A 155 27.31 13.51 -1.21
C TYR A 155 27.08 12.76 0.11
N ALA A 156 25.84 12.72 0.61
CA ALA A 156 25.50 11.96 1.81
C ALA A 156 25.83 10.47 1.67
N TYR A 157 25.56 9.87 0.50
CA TYR A 157 25.94 8.49 0.21
C TYR A 157 27.47 8.30 0.21
N ARG A 158 28.23 9.18 -0.44
CA ARG A 158 29.71 9.11 -0.47
C ARG A 158 30.31 9.30 0.91
N LYS A 159 29.83 10.27 1.68
CA LYS A 159 30.27 10.53 3.06
C LYS A 159 29.99 9.34 3.97
N LYS A 160 28.80 8.74 3.86
CA LYS A 160 28.48 7.51 4.60
C LYS A 160 29.42 6.37 4.18
N ALA A 161 29.66 6.18 2.89
CA ALA A 161 30.60 5.17 2.41
C ALA A 161 32.03 5.39 2.95
N SER A 162 32.50 6.64 3.04
CA SER A 162 33.82 6.96 3.61
C SER A 162 33.89 6.79 5.13
N GLU A 163 32.88 7.23 5.87
CA GLU A 163 32.87 7.20 7.35
C GLU A 163 32.73 5.78 7.90
N PHE A 164 31.89 4.96 7.28
CA PHE A 164 31.64 3.59 7.74
C PHE A 164 32.61 2.58 7.13
N GLY A 165 33.61 3.03 6.35
CA GLY A 165 34.54 2.15 5.64
C GLY A 165 33.87 1.22 4.63
N GLU A 166 32.61 1.51 4.27
CA GLU A 166 31.83 0.75 3.31
C GLU A 166 32.24 1.19 1.89
N GLN A 167 33.54 1.12 1.60
CA GLN A 167 34.01 1.12 0.22
C GLN A 167 33.69 -0.26 -0.36
N VAL A 168 32.41 -0.44 -0.68
CA VAL A 168 31.99 -1.56 -1.53
C VAL A 168 32.71 -1.36 -2.85
N SER A 169 33.69 -2.22 -3.14
CA SER A 169 34.40 -2.17 -4.41
C SER A 169 33.38 -2.20 -5.55
N LEU A 170 33.70 -1.59 -6.70
CA LEU A 170 32.80 -1.64 -7.86
C LEU A 170 32.42 -3.10 -8.20
N ALA A 171 33.36 -4.03 -8.05
CA ALA A 171 33.13 -5.45 -8.22
C ALA A 171 32.09 -6.02 -7.24
N GLU A 172 32.17 -5.67 -5.95
CA GLU A 172 31.20 -6.11 -4.95
C GLU A 172 29.82 -5.48 -5.19
N TYR A 173 29.76 -4.21 -5.62
CA TYR A 173 28.50 -3.56 -6.00
C TYR A 173 27.83 -4.26 -7.19
N LEU A 174 28.60 -4.56 -8.24
CA LEU A 174 28.13 -5.29 -9.41
C LEU A 174 27.68 -6.71 -9.03
N THR A 175 28.38 -7.36 -8.11
CA THR A 175 27.99 -8.68 -7.57
C THR A 175 26.64 -8.59 -6.87
N ARG A 176 26.42 -7.63 -5.98
CA ARG A 176 25.13 -7.40 -5.31
C ARG A 176 24.00 -7.07 -6.29
N CYS A 177 24.30 -6.39 -7.40
CA CYS A 177 23.33 -6.11 -8.46
C CYS A 177 22.97 -7.38 -9.25
N ALA A 178 23.98 -8.19 -9.60
CA ALA A 178 23.79 -9.47 -10.28
C ALA A 178 22.97 -10.45 -9.41
N GLU A 179 23.26 -10.53 -8.11
CA GLU A 179 22.50 -11.35 -7.15
C GLU A 179 21.04 -10.90 -7.05
N ARG A 180 20.77 -9.59 -6.95
CA ARG A 180 19.40 -9.06 -6.95
C ARG A 180 18.67 -9.35 -8.25
N SER A 181 19.35 -9.22 -9.39
CA SER A 181 18.79 -9.54 -10.70
C SER A 181 18.48 -11.04 -10.82
N ALA A 182 19.39 -11.91 -10.40
CA ALA A 182 19.20 -13.36 -10.42
C ALA A 182 18.03 -13.78 -9.52
N LYS A 183 17.95 -13.24 -8.30
CA LYS A 183 16.82 -13.47 -7.39
C LYS A 183 15.49 -12.99 -7.99
N THR A 184 15.47 -11.82 -8.61
CA THR A 184 14.28 -11.29 -9.28
C THR A 184 13.85 -12.18 -10.45
N LEU A 185 14.80 -12.72 -11.22
CA LEU A 185 14.53 -13.66 -12.30
C LEU A 185 13.96 -14.98 -11.75
N GLU A 186 14.50 -15.48 -10.65
CA GLU A 186 14.00 -16.68 -9.98
C GLU A 186 12.57 -16.49 -9.45
N GLU A 187 12.31 -15.38 -8.73
CA GLU A 187 10.99 -15.03 -8.20
C GLU A 187 9.93 -14.81 -9.31
N ARG A 188 10.36 -14.32 -10.48
CA ARG A 188 9.49 -14.12 -11.65
C ARG A 188 9.36 -15.36 -12.54
N ALA A 189 10.22 -16.36 -12.36
CA ALA A 189 10.18 -17.58 -13.15
C ALA A 189 8.99 -18.44 -12.70
N ARG A 190 8.12 -18.78 -13.64
CA ARG A 190 6.95 -19.63 -13.40
C ARG A 190 6.86 -20.73 -14.44
N ASN A 191 6.20 -21.82 -14.09
CA ASN A 191 5.85 -22.86 -15.06
C ASN A 191 4.52 -22.47 -15.72
N CYS A 192 4.47 -22.56 -17.04
CA CYS A 192 3.24 -22.33 -17.80
C CYS A 192 2.21 -23.42 -17.46
N GLU A 193 1.00 -23.05 -17.07
CA GLU A 193 -0.04 -24.04 -16.71
C GLU A 193 -0.51 -24.90 -17.89
N GLN A 194 -0.26 -24.48 -19.14
CA GLN A 194 -0.63 -25.24 -20.34
C GLN A 194 0.46 -26.24 -20.77
N CYS A 195 1.73 -25.79 -20.85
CA CYS A 195 2.82 -26.57 -21.44
C CYS A 195 3.95 -26.92 -20.45
N ASN A 196 3.83 -26.52 -19.19
CA ASN A 196 4.81 -26.70 -18.10
C ASN A 196 6.22 -26.13 -18.37
N LYS A 197 6.44 -25.38 -19.45
CA LYS A 197 7.72 -24.70 -19.70
C LYS A 197 7.92 -23.55 -18.72
N ARG A 198 9.15 -23.43 -18.21
CA ARG A 198 9.57 -22.34 -17.32
C ARG A 198 9.72 -21.05 -18.13
N PHE A 199 9.06 -19.97 -17.72
CA PHE A 199 9.08 -18.67 -18.41
C PHE A 199 9.18 -17.51 -17.42
N LEU A 200 9.66 -16.37 -17.91
CA LEU A 200 9.77 -15.12 -17.14
C LEU A 200 8.62 -14.19 -17.52
N SER A 201 7.83 -13.78 -16.53
CA SER A 201 6.75 -12.83 -16.74
C SER A 201 7.11 -11.43 -16.24
N SER A 202 6.70 -10.40 -16.98
CA SER A 202 6.71 -9.02 -16.50
C SER A 202 5.64 -8.76 -15.43
N ARG A 203 4.57 -9.58 -15.40
CA ARG A 203 3.47 -9.48 -14.43
C ARG A 203 3.47 -10.64 -13.44
N LEU A 204 3.26 -10.35 -12.17
CA LEU A 204 3.21 -11.33 -11.08
C LEU A 204 1.97 -12.23 -11.10
N ASP A 205 1.05 -12.06 -12.04
CA ASP A 205 -0.19 -12.82 -12.16
C ASP A 205 -0.28 -13.63 -13.47
N ALA A 206 0.75 -13.58 -14.32
CA ALA A 206 0.73 -14.35 -15.56
C ALA A 206 0.82 -15.86 -15.28
N ARG A 207 -0.08 -16.60 -15.93
CA ARG A 207 -0.23 -18.07 -15.80
C ARG A 207 0.36 -18.85 -16.99
N PHE A 208 0.58 -18.17 -18.11
CA PHE A 208 0.95 -18.80 -19.38
C PHE A 208 2.16 -18.13 -20.02
N CYS A 209 3.03 -18.92 -20.66
CA CYS A 209 4.26 -18.42 -21.29
C CYS A 209 4.03 -17.66 -22.60
N SER A 210 2.88 -17.86 -23.25
CA SER A 210 2.57 -17.28 -24.57
C SER A 210 1.06 -17.13 -24.77
N THR A 211 0.68 -16.28 -25.72
CA THR A 211 -0.72 -16.10 -26.17
C THR A 211 -1.33 -17.39 -26.74
N SER A 212 -0.51 -18.25 -27.34
CA SER A 212 -0.94 -19.58 -27.79
C SER A 212 -1.35 -20.47 -26.62
N CYS A 213 -0.53 -20.55 -25.56
CA CYS A 213 -0.86 -21.30 -24.33
C CYS A 213 -2.10 -20.74 -23.64
N VAL A 214 -2.28 -19.42 -23.62
CA VAL A 214 -3.53 -18.79 -23.13
C VAL A 214 -4.72 -19.29 -23.94
N SER A 215 -4.64 -19.22 -25.28
CA SER A 215 -5.74 -19.60 -26.16
C SER A 215 -6.08 -21.09 -26.05
N GLU A 216 -5.07 -21.94 -25.91
CA GLU A 216 -5.23 -23.39 -25.77
C GLU A 216 -5.81 -23.78 -24.41
N SER A 217 -5.35 -23.14 -23.32
CA SER A 217 -5.93 -23.32 -22.00
C SER A 217 -7.39 -22.87 -21.95
N GLN A 218 -7.72 -21.81 -22.70
CA GLN A 218 -9.09 -21.39 -22.88
C GLN A 218 -9.85 -22.49 -23.60
N ARG A 219 -9.39 -23.03 -24.74
CA ARG A 219 -10.06 -24.10 -25.51
C ARG A 219 -10.49 -25.36 -24.73
N ARG A 220 -10.05 -25.58 -23.48
CA ARG A 220 -10.51 -26.67 -22.63
C ARG A 220 -12.03 -26.57 -22.39
N SER A 221 -12.79 -27.32 -23.17
CA SER A 221 -14.23 -27.45 -23.04
C SER A 221 -14.58 -28.35 -21.86
N TRP A 222 -15.67 -28.05 -21.17
CA TRP A 222 -16.25 -28.91 -20.13
C TRP A 222 -17.70 -29.24 -20.46
N GLU A 223 -18.16 -30.39 -20.02
CA GLU A 223 -19.55 -30.82 -20.24
C GLU A 223 -20.47 -30.18 -19.20
N VAL A 224 -21.60 -29.65 -19.67
CA VAL A 224 -22.65 -29.07 -18.82
C VAL A 224 -24.00 -29.59 -19.25
N SER A 225 -24.89 -29.89 -18.30
CA SER A 225 -26.27 -30.24 -18.59
C SER A 225 -27.11 -28.98 -18.85
N CYS A 226 -27.85 -29.00 -19.96
CA CYS A 226 -28.76 -27.92 -20.32
C CYS A 226 -29.98 -27.90 -19.38
N VAL A 227 -30.26 -26.76 -18.74
CA VAL A 227 -31.43 -26.57 -17.87
C VAL A 227 -32.75 -26.66 -18.66
N GLY A 228 -32.74 -26.28 -19.94
CA GLY A 228 -33.96 -26.27 -20.77
C GLY A 228 -34.37 -27.65 -21.30
N CYS A 229 -33.42 -28.49 -21.72
CA CYS A 229 -33.71 -29.76 -22.38
C CYS A 229 -33.03 -30.99 -21.74
N GLY A 230 -32.23 -30.82 -20.69
CA GLY A 230 -31.52 -31.90 -19.98
C GLY A 230 -30.29 -32.45 -20.69
N LYS A 231 -30.11 -32.22 -22.00
CA LYS A 231 -28.96 -32.75 -22.76
C LYS A 231 -27.63 -32.16 -22.28
N THR A 232 -26.59 -32.98 -22.23
CA THR A 232 -25.21 -32.53 -22.01
C THR A 232 -24.67 -31.85 -23.26
N PHE A 233 -23.90 -30.78 -23.09
CA PHE A 233 -23.23 -30.06 -24.18
C PHE A 233 -21.88 -29.52 -23.73
N THR A 234 -20.97 -29.30 -24.67
CA THR A 234 -19.64 -28.75 -24.40
C THR A 234 -19.69 -27.23 -24.34
N ALA A 235 -19.38 -26.69 -23.16
CA ALA A 235 -19.35 -25.27 -22.92
C ALA A 235 -18.21 -24.58 -23.69
N ARG A 236 -18.52 -23.42 -24.29
CA ARG A 236 -17.50 -22.56 -24.88
C ARG A 236 -16.70 -21.88 -23.77
N PRO A 237 -15.37 -21.90 -23.82
CA PRO A 237 -14.52 -21.21 -22.88
C PRO A 237 -14.83 -19.73 -22.74
N GLY A 238 -14.79 -19.21 -21.51
CA GLY A 238 -15.08 -17.81 -21.22
C GLY A 238 -16.56 -17.48 -21.01
N THR A 239 -17.49 -18.41 -21.32
CA THR A 239 -18.88 -18.25 -20.89
C THR A 239 -18.99 -18.53 -19.39
N LYS A 240 -19.40 -17.52 -18.61
CA LYS A 240 -19.63 -17.69 -17.16
C LYS A 240 -20.92 -18.47 -16.96
N ASN A 241 -20.81 -19.71 -16.46
CA ASN A 241 -21.93 -20.59 -16.10
C ASN A 241 -22.94 -20.80 -17.24
N PRO A 242 -22.57 -21.48 -18.34
CA PRO A 242 -23.48 -21.74 -19.44
C PRO A 242 -24.60 -22.67 -18.97
N LYS A 243 -25.86 -22.22 -19.08
CA LYS A 243 -27.03 -22.97 -18.60
C LYS A 243 -27.81 -23.68 -19.71
N TYR A 244 -27.58 -23.30 -20.95
CA TYR A 244 -28.40 -23.73 -22.09
C TYR A 244 -27.51 -24.14 -23.25
N CYS A 245 -27.85 -25.24 -23.92
CA CYS A 245 -27.10 -25.76 -25.06
C CYS A 245 -27.32 -24.94 -26.34
N SER A 246 -28.45 -24.24 -26.45
CA SER A 246 -28.82 -23.41 -27.61
C SER A 246 -29.60 -22.17 -27.20
N LEU A 247 -29.71 -21.20 -28.12
CA LEU A 247 -30.56 -20.03 -27.96
C LEU A 247 -32.04 -20.41 -27.81
N ASP A 248 -32.47 -21.49 -28.46
CA ASP A 248 -33.85 -21.98 -28.36
C ASP A 248 -34.17 -22.46 -26.94
N CYS A 249 -33.27 -23.24 -26.32
CA CYS A 249 -33.42 -23.65 -24.92
C CYS A 249 -33.40 -22.45 -23.97
N TYR A 250 -32.54 -21.46 -24.24
CA TYR A 250 -32.53 -20.22 -23.45
C TYR A 250 -33.87 -19.48 -23.56
N THR A 251 -34.39 -19.26 -24.77
CA THR A 251 -35.63 -18.50 -24.97
C THR A 251 -36.87 -19.25 -24.48
N ALA A 252 -36.89 -20.59 -24.56
CA ALA A 252 -37.95 -21.41 -24.01
C ALA A 252 -38.04 -21.29 -22.48
N THR A 253 -36.90 -21.34 -21.77
CA THR A 253 -36.88 -21.25 -20.30
C THR A 253 -36.88 -19.81 -19.77
N ALA A 254 -36.34 -18.84 -20.51
CA ALA A 254 -36.23 -17.44 -20.07
C ALA A 254 -37.54 -16.65 -20.19
N ARG A 255 -38.56 -17.19 -20.88
CA ARG A 255 -39.91 -16.66 -20.81
C ARG A 255 -40.45 -16.93 -19.41
N SER A 256 -40.37 -15.93 -18.54
CA SER A 256 -41.09 -15.99 -17.27
C SER A 256 -42.58 -15.91 -17.57
N ASP A 257 -43.36 -16.89 -17.13
CA ASP A 257 -44.83 -16.85 -17.18
C ASP A 257 -45.43 -15.81 -16.22
N ARG A 258 -44.60 -14.96 -15.61
CA ARG A 258 -45.06 -13.91 -14.71
C ARG A 258 -45.83 -12.86 -15.48
N GLU A 259 -47.10 -12.73 -15.12
CA GLU A 259 -47.98 -11.68 -15.61
C GLU A 259 -47.72 -10.37 -14.85
N VAL A 260 -47.62 -9.27 -15.59
CA VAL A 260 -47.35 -7.92 -15.05
C VAL A 260 -48.43 -6.96 -15.55
N SER A 261 -48.92 -6.07 -14.70
CA SER A 261 -49.86 -5.03 -15.10
C SER A 261 -49.15 -3.83 -15.73
N CYS A 262 -49.70 -3.30 -16.82
CA CYS A 262 -49.16 -2.13 -17.51
C CYS A 262 -49.36 -0.85 -16.67
N GLY A 263 -48.30 -0.07 -16.46
CA GLY A 263 -48.38 1.17 -15.70
C GLY A 263 -49.22 2.30 -16.31
N VAL A 264 -49.65 2.18 -17.58
CA VAL A 264 -50.49 3.18 -18.27
C VAL A 264 -51.92 2.69 -18.43
N CYS A 265 -52.14 1.59 -19.16
CA CYS A 265 -53.49 1.08 -19.43
C CYS A 265 -53.97 0.00 -18.44
N ARG A 266 -53.14 -0.41 -17.48
CA ARG A 266 -53.41 -1.47 -16.48
C ARG A 266 -53.69 -2.87 -17.04
N ALA A 267 -53.64 -3.06 -18.36
CA ALA A 267 -53.74 -4.38 -18.97
C ALA A 267 -52.66 -5.33 -18.44
N ILE A 268 -53.05 -6.55 -18.11
CA ILE A 268 -52.15 -7.62 -17.71
C ILE A 268 -51.48 -8.17 -18.96
N PHE A 269 -50.15 -8.25 -18.97
CA PHE A 269 -49.39 -8.76 -20.11
C PHE A 269 -48.18 -9.57 -19.66
N ARG A 270 -47.65 -10.40 -20.57
CA ARG A 270 -46.44 -11.20 -20.34
C ARG A 270 -45.23 -10.50 -20.96
N PRO A 271 -44.27 -10.01 -20.16
CA PRO A 271 -43.12 -9.28 -20.68
C PRO A 271 -42.20 -10.19 -21.50
N ARG A 272 -41.77 -9.73 -22.68
CA ARG A 272 -40.84 -10.48 -23.56
C ARG A 272 -39.42 -10.64 -23.00
N PHE A 273 -39.03 -9.90 -21.96
CA PHE A 273 -37.67 -9.88 -21.42
C PHE A 273 -37.67 -9.92 -19.90
N SER A 274 -36.71 -10.65 -19.33
CA SER A 274 -36.57 -10.81 -17.87
C SER A 274 -36.37 -9.48 -17.12
N GLU A 275 -36.91 -9.44 -15.90
CA GLU A 275 -37.01 -8.31 -14.97
C GLU A 275 -35.69 -7.59 -14.67
N LYS A 276 -34.53 -8.26 -14.85
CA LYS A 276 -33.19 -7.71 -14.57
C LYS A 276 -32.83 -6.46 -15.37
N ARG A 277 -33.57 -6.13 -16.44
CA ARG A 277 -33.38 -4.89 -17.22
C ARG A 277 -34.39 -3.79 -16.90
N GLY A 278 -35.31 -4.00 -15.95
CA GLY A 278 -36.31 -2.99 -15.55
C GLY A 278 -37.24 -2.51 -16.67
N LEU A 279 -37.34 -3.28 -17.76
CA LEU A 279 -37.64 -2.75 -19.10
C LEU A 279 -39.02 -3.08 -19.67
N SER A 280 -39.92 -3.66 -18.89
CA SER A 280 -41.30 -3.89 -19.36
C SER A 280 -42.31 -3.54 -18.27
N LYS A 281 -42.35 -2.25 -17.91
CA LYS A 281 -43.45 -1.66 -17.14
C LYS A 281 -44.71 -1.43 -17.99
N PHE A 282 -44.60 -1.60 -19.31
CA PHE A 282 -45.63 -1.23 -20.27
C PHE A 282 -45.87 -2.35 -21.28
N CYS A 283 -47.14 -2.59 -21.62
CA CYS A 283 -47.54 -3.67 -22.53
C CYS A 283 -47.21 -3.42 -24.01
N SER A 284 -47.01 -2.16 -24.39
CA SER A 284 -46.76 -1.76 -25.78
C SER A 284 -45.82 -0.56 -25.88
N THR A 285 -45.28 -0.35 -27.09
CA THR A 285 -44.50 0.86 -27.43
C THR A 285 -45.32 2.13 -27.23
N ALA A 286 -46.63 2.09 -27.53
CA ALA A 286 -47.55 3.21 -27.33
C ALA A 286 -47.72 3.56 -25.84
N CYS A 287 -47.90 2.56 -24.96
CA CYS A 287 -47.96 2.80 -23.51
C CYS A 287 -46.62 3.32 -22.97
N SER A 288 -45.49 2.80 -23.47
CA SER A 288 -44.16 3.30 -23.11
C SER A 288 -43.95 4.75 -23.54
N ALA A 289 -44.38 5.12 -24.75
CA ALA A 289 -44.33 6.49 -25.25
C ALA A 289 -45.23 7.43 -24.43
N SER A 290 -46.45 7.00 -24.09
CA SER A 290 -47.39 7.76 -23.27
C SER A 290 -46.83 8.03 -21.87
N ALA A 291 -46.25 7.02 -21.22
CA ALA A 291 -45.57 7.21 -19.94
C ALA A 291 -44.37 8.17 -20.03
N ARG A 292 -43.60 8.11 -21.13
CA ARG A 292 -42.49 9.05 -21.37
C ARG A 292 -42.97 10.47 -21.65
N ALA A 293 -44.12 10.65 -22.29
CA ALA A 293 -44.72 11.95 -22.56
C ALA A 293 -45.14 12.64 -21.25
N GLY A 294 -45.84 11.93 -20.35
CA GLY A 294 -46.17 12.47 -19.03
C GLY A 294 -44.92 12.81 -18.19
N LEU A 295 -43.87 11.99 -18.30
CA LEU A 295 -42.57 12.29 -17.67
C LEU A 295 -41.79 13.41 -18.35
N ARG A 296 -42.15 13.88 -19.55
CA ARG A 296 -41.56 15.05 -20.20
C ARG A 296 -42.19 16.33 -19.67
N GLU A 297 -43.51 16.36 -19.53
CA GLU A 297 -44.24 17.52 -18.98
C GLU A 297 -43.83 17.82 -17.53
N ALA A 298 -43.62 16.80 -16.71
CA ALA A 298 -43.24 16.96 -15.30
C ALA A 298 -41.77 17.35 -15.05
N ARG A 299 -40.95 17.63 -16.08
CA ARG A 299 -39.51 17.89 -15.87
C ARG A 299 -39.25 19.34 -15.50
N PRO A 300 -38.36 19.61 -14.53
CA PRO A 300 -37.98 20.96 -14.18
C PRO A 300 -37.28 21.63 -15.37
N VAL A 301 -37.66 22.89 -15.62
CA VAL A 301 -36.94 23.78 -16.52
C VAL A 301 -35.68 24.24 -15.78
N LEU A 302 -34.51 24.01 -16.38
CA LEU A 302 -33.21 24.36 -15.82
C LEU A 302 -32.62 25.55 -16.57
N SER A 303 -31.88 26.43 -15.90
CA SER A 303 -31.11 27.50 -16.56
C SER A 303 -29.68 27.02 -16.87
N CYS A 304 -29.19 27.31 -18.07
CA CYS A 304 -27.82 26.99 -18.44
C CYS A 304 -26.83 27.92 -17.72
N LYS A 305 -25.81 27.35 -17.07
CA LYS A 305 -24.77 28.14 -16.37
C LYS A 305 -23.86 28.97 -17.30
N THR A 306 -23.84 28.68 -18.59
CA THR A 306 -22.94 29.34 -19.57
C THR A 306 -23.66 30.44 -20.33
N CYS A 307 -24.83 30.15 -20.92
CA CYS A 307 -25.58 31.11 -21.74
C CYS A 307 -26.84 31.68 -21.07
N GLY A 308 -27.22 31.19 -19.89
CA GLY A 308 -28.43 31.64 -19.18
C GLY A 308 -29.75 31.09 -19.72
N GLN A 309 -29.79 30.56 -20.95
CA GLN A 309 -31.02 30.04 -21.55
C GLN A 309 -31.63 28.90 -20.73
N THR A 310 -32.96 28.92 -20.61
CA THR A 310 -33.74 27.85 -19.98
C THR A 310 -33.88 26.67 -20.93
N PHE A 311 -33.70 25.45 -20.43
CA PHE A 311 -33.83 24.22 -21.21
C PHE A 311 -34.44 23.09 -20.36
N GLN A 312 -35.04 22.10 -21.03
CA GLN A 312 -35.64 20.94 -20.38
C GLN A 312 -34.84 19.67 -20.73
N PRO A 313 -34.21 18.98 -19.76
CA PRO A 313 -33.34 17.85 -20.06
C PRO A 313 -34.12 16.63 -20.56
N ASP A 314 -33.51 15.84 -21.45
CA ASP A 314 -34.11 14.62 -22.01
C ASP A 314 -34.32 13.48 -21.00
N PHE A 315 -33.65 13.53 -19.86
CA PHE A 315 -33.74 12.52 -18.80
C PHE A 315 -33.70 13.17 -17.40
N PRO A 316 -34.60 12.77 -16.47
CA PRO A 316 -34.74 13.41 -15.15
C PRO A 316 -33.57 13.18 -14.20
N SER A 317 -32.72 12.18 -14.44
CA SER A 317 -31.62 11.80 -13.55
C SER A 317 -30.32 12.60 -13.76
N GLN A 318 -30.26 13.47 -14.77
CA GLN A 318 -29.01 14.14 -15.11
C GLN A 318 -28.90 15.46 -14.35
N LYS A 319 -27.87 15.57 -13.50
CA LYS A 319 -27.34 16.82 -12.92
C LYS A 319 -26.75 17.74 -14.01
N ARG A 320 -27.43 17.88 -15.15
CA ARG A 320 -26.99 18.70 -16.27
C ARG A 320 -27.12 20.17 -15.87
N SER A 321 -26.01 20.88 -15.96
CA SER A 321 -25.95 22.33 -15.71
C SER A 321 -25.86 23.15 -17.01
N PHE A 322 -25.87 22.49 -18.17
CA PHE A 322 -25.61 23.10 -19.48
C PHE A 322 -26.64 22.62 -20.51
N CYS A 323 -27.14 23.54 -21.35
CA CYS A 323 -28.18 23.25 -22.34
C CYS A 323 -27.67 22.38 -23.50
N SER A 324 -26.39 22.51 -23.85
CA SER A 324 -25.77 21.82 -24.98
C SER A 324 -24.32 21.41 -24.66
N VAL A 325 -23.75 20.58 -25.53
CA VAL A 325 -22.32 20.21 -25.48
C VAL A 325 -21.42 21.44 -25.70
N ALA A 326 -21.86 22.39 -26.54
CA ALA A 326 -21.15 23.64 -26.77
C ALA A 326 -21.01 24.48 -25.49
N CYS A 327 -22.08 24.55 -24.69
CA CYS A 327 -22.08 25.25 -23.41
C CYS A 327 -21.32 24.53 -22.29
N ASN A 328 -20.92 23.26 -22.44
CA ASN A 328 -20.24 22.51 -21.39
C ASN A 328 -18.72 22.82 -21.41
N PRO A 329 -18.16 23.50 -20.39
CA PRO A 329 -16.74 23.84 -20.36
C PRO A 329 -15.84 22.60 -20.33
N TYR A 330 -16.34 21.49 -19.80
CA TYR A 330 -15.63 20.22 -19.66
C TYR A 330 -15.74 19.31 -20.89
N ALA A 331 -16.52 19.68 -21.91
CA ALA A 331 -16.59 18.91 -23.14
C ALA A 331 -15.24 18.98 -23.88
N SER A 332 -14.80 17.86 -24.46
CA SER A 332 -13.56 17.83 -25.23
C SER A 332 -13.68 18.73 -26.48
N LYS A 333 -12.55 19.23 -26.99
CA LYS A 333 -12.56 20.04 -28.22
C LYS A 333 -13.18 19.28 -29.41
N ALA A 334 -12.99 17.97 -29.49
CA ALA A 334 -13.59 17.13 -30.52
C ALA A 334 -15.12 17.04 -30.39
N ASP A 335 -15.64 16.95 -29.17
CA ASP A 335 -17.09 16.95 -28.94
C ASP A 335 -17.72 18.31 -29.21
N LYS A 336 -17.02 19.40 -28.87
CA LYS A 336 -17.46 20.77 -29.20
C LYS A 336 -17.51 21.00 -30.71
N ALA A 337 -16.50 20.53 -31.45
CA ALA A 337 -16.46 20.64 -32.92
C ALA A 337 -17.59 19.86 -33.59
N LYS A 338 -17.92 18.66 -33.10
CA LYS A 338 -19.06 17.87 -33.59
C LYS A 338 -20.42 18.49 -33.24
N ALA A 339 -20.53 19.18 -32.11
CA ALA A 339 -21.77 19.83 -31.70
C ALA A 339 -22.02 21.14 -32.47
N ALA A 340 -20.96 21.87 -32.82
CA ALA A 340 -21.03 23.11 -33.58
C ALA A 340 -21.65 22.93 -34.98
N SER A 341 -21.59 21.72 -35.55
CA SER A 341 -22.22 21.43 -36.85
C SER A 341 -23.70 21.04 -36.77
N ALA A 342 -24.26 20.81 -35.57
CA ALA A 342 -25.60 20.25 -35.39
C ALA A 342 -26.59 21.17 -34.65
N PHE A 343 -26.12 22.26 -34.04
CA PHE A 343 -26.99 23.14 -33.25
C PHE A 343 -26.51 24.60 -33.25
N ASN A 344 -27.24 25.49 -33.93
CA ASN A 344 -27.02 26.93 -33.85
C ASN A 344 -27.76 27.48 -32.62
N CYS A 345 -27.06 27.60 -31.49
CA CYS A 345 -27.56 28.41 -30.38
C CYS A 345 -27.24 29.87 -30.70
N GLU A 346 -28.24 30.64 -31.15
CA GLU A 346 -28.07 32.04 -31.59
C GLU A 346 -27.43 32.94 -30.52
N ALA A 347 -27.57 32.60 -29.23
CA ALA A 347 -27.03 33.36 -28.10
C ALA A 347 -25.55 33.06 -27.74
N CYS A 348 -24.90 32.09 -28.39
CA CYS A 348 -23.51 31.70 -28.12
C CYS A 348 -22.54 31.97 -29.29
N SER A 349 -22.98 32.77 -30.26
CA SER A 349 -22.22 33.16 -31.45
C SER A 349 -21.10 34.14 -31.12
#